data_AF-A0A318KPS9-F1
#
_entry.id   AF-A0A318KPS9-F1
#
_cell.length_a   1.000
_cell.length_b   1.000
_cell.length_c   1.000
_cell.angle_alpha   90.00
_cell.angle_beta   90.00
_cell.angle_gamma   90.00
#
_symmetry.space_group_name_H-M   'P 1'
#
loop_
_entity.id
_entity.type
_entity.pdbx_description
1 polymer ?
#
loop_
_entity_poly.entity_id
_entity_poly.type
_entity_poly.pdbx_seq_one_letter_code
_entity_poly.pdbx_strand_id
1 'polypeptide(L)'
;MNDFKSFVIRTEDIRPEEILDLFVPTERDLQLISALKSASPVILEGSRGTGKSFLLRVCEQQQFAEFSGTLVVPVYVSFIKSSLLNTKNEQQFQHWMLARLASRVLRTLYQIGLLAKPTQSASVLAGGPIGLAGEMTELEKVAQRFEDSFKNPGQILDDYVVPDVESFKDAIQDLCEELEHVLNHPNNIRKVRQHQHGKRHVM
;
A
#
# COMPACT_ATOMS: atom_id res chain seq x y z
N MET A 1 -10.31 -26.54 -34.15
CA MET A 1 -9.43 -26.35 -32.98
C MET A 1 -9.35 -24.86 -32.72
N ASN A 2 -10.18 -24.33 -31.81
CA ASN A 2 -10.10 -22.93 -31.41
C ASN A 2 -9.19 -22.85 -30.19
N ASP A 3 -7.91 -22.61 -30.45
CA ASP A 3 -6.90 -22.29 -29.45
C ASP A 3 -7.07 -20.82 -29.03
N PHE A 4 -8.20 -20.51 -28.37
CA PHE A 4 -8.25 -19.30 -27.57
C PHE A 4 -7.31 -19.53 -26.40
N LYS A 5 -6.05 -19.12 -26.55
CA LYS A 5 -5.16 -18.91 -25.41
C LYS A 5 -5.94 -18.08 -24.41
N SER A 6 -6.37 -18.72 -23.31
CA SER A 6 -7.07 -18.04 -22.24
C SER A 6 -6.12 -16.99 -21.67
N PHE A 7 -6.39 -15.72 -21.95
CA PHE A 7 -5.64 -14.62 -21.36
C PHE A 7 -5.96 -14.62 -19.86
N VAL A 8 -4.99 -15.05 -19.06
CA VAL A 8 -5.09 -14.97 -17.60
C VAL A 8 -4.58 -13.59 -17.20
N ILE A 9 -5.51 -12.65 -17.00
CA ILE A 9 -5.21 -11.32 -16.45
C ILE A 9 -5.11 -11.47 -14.93
N ARG A 10 -4.00 -11.02 -14.32
CA ARG A 10 -3.89 -10.99 -12.86
C ARG A 10 -4.58 -9.75 -12.34
N THR A 11 -5.08 -9.79 -11.11
CA THR A 11 -5.68 -8.60 -10.48
C THR A 11 -4.69 -7.43 -10.44
N GLU A 12 -3.40 -7.72 -10.27
CA GLU A 12 -2.34 -6.72 -10.22
C GLU A 12 -2.12 -5.99 -11.56
N ASP A 13 -2.61 -6.54 -12.68
CA ASP A 13 -2.54 -5.94 -14.01
C ASP A 13 -3.71 -4.98 -14.29
N ILE A 14 -4.76 -5.00 -13.46
CA ILE A 14 -5.94 -4.14 -13.59
C ILE A 14 -5.66 -2.78 -12.97
N ARG A 15 -6.00 -1.69 -13.67
CA ARG A 15 -5.81 -0.35 -13.13
C ARG A 15 -6.75 -0.12 -11.95
N PRO A 16 -6.31 0.53 -10.85
CA PRO A 16 -7.12 0.74 -9.67
C PRO A 16 -8.50 1.36 -9.96
N GLU A 17 -8.55 2.34 -10.87
CA GLU A 17 -9.77 3.02 -11.28
C GLU A 17 -10.80 2.14 -12.00
N GLU A 18 -10.39 0.98 -12.54
CA GLU A 18 -11.27 0.04 -13.25
C GLU A 18 -11.85 -1.05 -12.34
N ILE A 19 -11.32 -1.21 -11.12
CA ILE A 19 -11.65 -2.35 -10.25
C ILE A 19 -13.14 -2.39 -9.90
N LEU A 20 -13.72 -1.24 -9.56
CA LEU A 20 -15.13 -1.18 -9.15
C LEU A 20 -16.09 -1.41 -10.32
N ASP A 21 -15.71 -1.00 -11.53
CA ASP A 21 -16.51 -1.22 -12.74
C ASP A 21 -16.57 -2.71 -13.12
N LEU A 22 -15.54 -3.47 -12.76
CA LEU A 22 -15.44 -4.92 -12.99
C LEU A 22 -16.04 -5.74 -11.84
N PHE A 23 -16.49 -5.11 -10.76
CA PHE A 23 -17.00 -5.82 -9.58
C PHE A 23 -18.50 -6.06 -9.66
N VAL A 24 -18.88 -7.33 -9.83
CA VAL A 24 -20.27 -7.80 -9.77
C VAL A 24 -20.45 -8.62 -8.49
N PRO A 25 -20.92 -8.01 -7.38
CA PRO A 25 -20.95 -8.65 -6.07
C PRO A 25 -22.02 -9.75 -5.97
N THR A 26 -21.68 -10.82 -5.25
CA THR A 26 -22.65 -11.66 -4.54
C THR A 26 -22.85 -11.18 -3.11
N GLU A 27 -23.90 -11.66 -2.42
CA GLU A 27 -24.10 -11.37 -0.99
C GLU A 27 -22.88 -11.79 -0.14
N ARG A 28 -22.25 -12.92 -0.49
CA ARG A 28 -21.06 -13.41 0.18
C ARG A 28 -19.88 -12.46 0.00
N ASP A 29 -19.70 -11.89 -1.20
CA ASP A 29 -18.62 -10.93 -1.45
C ASP A 29 -18.81 -9.65 -0.62
N LEU A 30 -20.04 -9.17 -0.51
CA LEU A 30 -20.36 -8.02 0.34
C LEU A 30 -20.06 -8.28 1.82
N GLN A 31 -20.37 -9.48 2.32
CA GLN A 31 -20.03 -9.88 3.68
C GLN A 31 -18.50 -9.96 3.89
N LEU A 32 -17.77 -10.53 2.93
CA LEU A 32 -16.31 -10.61 2.98
C LEU A 32 -15.67 -9.21 2.96
N ILE A 33 -16.16 -8.31 2.11
CA ILE A 33 -15.68 -6.93 2.05
C ILE A 33 -15.96 -6.21 3.37
N SER A 34 -17.14 -6.38 3.96
CA SER A 34 -17.47 -5.82 5.27
C SER A 34 -16.51 -6.31 6.36
N ALA A 35 -16.21 -7.61 6.37
CA ALA A 35 -15.23 -8.18 7.30
C ALA A 35 -13.82 -7.62 7.06
N LEU A 36 -13.37 -7.52 5.80
CA LEU A 36 -12.06 -6.97 5.42
C LEU A 36 -11.90 -5.49 5.79
N LYS A 37 -12.99 -4.71 5.81
CA LYS A 37 -13.00 -3.30 6.22
C LYS A 37 -13.04 -3.12 7.74
N SER A 38 -13.26 -4.18 8.51
CA SER A 38 -13.35 -4.09 9.97
C SER A 38 -11.97 -3.89 10.61
N ALA A 39 -11.95 -3.47 11.88
CA ALA A 39 -10.72 -3.34 12.66
C ALA A 39 -10.11 -4.70 13.04
N SER A 40 -10.85 -5.80 12.88
CA SER A 40 -10.39 -7.15 13.21
C SER A 40 -9.49 -7.68 12.10
N PRO A 41 -8.33 -8.31 12.42
CA PRO A 41 -7.53 -9.00 11.42
C PRO A 41 -8.33 -10.13 10.75
N VAL A 42 -8.34 -10.16 9.41
CA VAL A 42 -9.05 -11.16 8.62
C VAL A 42 -8.09 -11.90 7.69
N ILE A 43 -8.21 -13.23 7.64
CA ILE A 43 -7.53 -14.08 6.67
C ILE A 43 -8.56 -14.55 5.65
N LEU A 44 -8.29 -14.31 4.37
CA LEU A 44 -9.16 -14.74 3.27
C LEU A 44 -8.62 -16.02 2.62
N GLU A 45 -9.30 -17.14 2.87
CA GLU A 45 -8.94 -18.45 2.33
C GLU A 45 -9.85 -18.85 1.15
N GLY A 46 -9.28 -19.58 0.20
CA GLY A 46 -10.02 -20.11 -0.94
C GLY A 46 -9.12 -20.60 -2.07
N SER A 47 -9.68 -21.42 -2.95
CA SER A 47 -8.97 -22.04 -4.08
C SER A 47 -8.30 -21.01 -5.01
N ARG A 48 -7.33 -21.45 -5.82
CA ARG A 48 -6.69 -20.59 -6.82
C ARG A 48 -7.73 -20.03 -7.80
N GLY A 49 -7.64 -18.74 -8.11
CA GLY A 49 -8.51 -18.09 -9.10
C GLY A 49 -9.88 -17.64 -8.58
N THR A 50 -10.19 -17.81 -7.29
CA THR A 50 -11.49 -17.39 -6.71
C THR A 50 -11.64 -15.88 -6.45
N GLY A 51 -10.76 -15.04 -7.01
CA GLY A 51 -10.87 -13.59 -6.89
C GLY A 51 -10.40 -12.98 -5.55
N LYS A 52 -9.62 -13.69 -4.73
CA LYS A 52 -9.14 -13.16 -3.43
C LYS A 52 -8.42 -11.81 -3.53
N SER A 53 -7.41 -11.71 -4.41
CA SER A 53 -6.71 -10.44 -4.66
C SER A 53 -7.66 -9.36 -5.17
N PHE A 54 -8.64 -9.75 -6.00
CA PHE A 54 -9.63 -8.83 -6.54
C PHE A 54 -10.52 -8.25 -5.43
N LEU A 55 -11.00 -9.07 -4.50
CA LEU A 55 -11.75 -8.60 -3.33
C LEU A 55 -10.93 -7.64 -2.46
N LEU A 56 -9.63 -7.89 -2.26
CA LEU A 56 -8.74 -6.96 -1.56
C LEU A 56 -8.64 -5.61 -2.29
N ARG A 57 -8.57 -5.62 -3.63
CA ARG A 57 -8.57 -4.40 -4.43
C ARG A 57 -9.91 -3.67 -4.42
N VAL A 58 -11.03 -4.40 -4.44
CA VAL A 58 -12.37 -3.79 -4.28
C VAL A 58 -12.47 -3.10 -2.93
N CYS A 59 -12.00 -3.76 -1.85
CA CYS A 59 -11.94 -3.16 -0.52
C CYS A 59 -11.10 -1.87 -0.53
N GLU A 60 -9.89 -1.91 -1.11
CA GLU A 60 -9.03 -0.74 -1.29
C GLU A 60 -9.77 0.42 -1.98
N GLN A 61 -10.39 0.16 -3.14
CA GLN A 61 -11.05 1.23 -3.90
C GLN A 61 -12.30 1.78 -3.21
N GLN A 62 -13.09 0.93 -2.54
CA GLN A 62 -14.24 1.41 -1.78
C GLN A 62 -13.81 2.27 -0.58
N GLN A 63 -12.78 1.86 0.17
CA GLN A 63 -12.27 2.66 1.28
C GLN A 63 -11.70 4.00 0.82
N PHE A 64 -11.04 4.06 -0.34
CA PHE A 64 -10.64 5.35 -0.94
C PHE A 64 -11.82 6.24 -1.30
N ALA A 65 -12.88 5.67 -1.88
CA ALA A 65 -14.10 6.42 -2.21
C ALA A 65 -14.82 6.95 -0.96
N GLU A 66 -14.72 6.21 0.16
CA GLU A 66 -15.36 6.52 1.44
C GLU A 66 -14.47 7.37 2.37
N PHE A 67 -13.21 7.63 1.99
CA PHE A 67 -12.19 8.24 2.84
C PHE A 67 -12.63 9.55 3.51
N SER A 68 -13.36 10.42 2.80
CA SER A 68 -13.81 11.71 3.35
C SER A 68 -14.78 11.58 4.52
N GLY A 69 -15.44 10.43 4.67
CA GLY A 69 -16.37 10.14 5.76
C GLY A 69 -15.77 9.23 6.83
N THR A 70 -14.87 8.32 6.46
CA THR A 70 -14.31 7.31 7.38
C THR A 70 -12.94 7.69 7.95
N LEU A 71 -12.19 8.54 7.24
CA LEU A 71 -10.79 8.85 7.50
C LEU A 71 -9.88 7.59 7.53
N VAL A 72 -10.30 6.51 6.88
CA VAL A 72 -9.51 5.27 6.76
C VAL A 72 -8.72 5.29 5.46
N VAL A 73 -7.39 5.26 5.53
CA VAL A 73 -6.51 5.19 4.36
C VAL A 73 -6.20 3.71 4.05
N PRO A 74 -6.74 3.15 2.95
CA PRO A 74 -6.42 1.78 2.56
C PRO A 74 -4.99 1.70 1.98
N VAL A 75 -4.23 0.70 2.43
CA VAL A 75 -2.86 0.45 1.96
C VAL A 75 -2.77 -0.97 1.41
N TYR A 76 -2.89 -1.11 0.09
CA TYR A 76 -2.70 -2.41 -0.58
C TYR A 76 -1.22 -2.70 -0.81
N VAL A 77 -0.75 -3.88 -0.37
CA VAL A 77 0.63 -4.33 -0.50
C VAL A 77 0.61 -5.70 -1.18
N SER A 78 1.42 -5.86 -2.23
CA SER A 78 1.62 -7.15 -2.90
C SER A 78 3.02 -7.68 -2.63
N PHE A 79 3.10 -8.94 -2.23
CA PHE A 79 4.35 -9.65 -2.00
C PHE A 79 4.73 -10.56 -3.19
N ILE A 80 4.29 -10.25 -4.40
CA ILE A 80 4.56 -11.04 -5.61
C ILE A 80 6.07 -11.29 -5.87
N LYS A 81 6.93 -10.39 -5.40
CA LYS A 81 8.38 -10.47 -5.55
C LYS A 81 9.09 -11.15 -4.37
N SER A 82 8.38 -11.65 -3.38
CA SER A 82 8.99 -12.30 -2.21
C SER A 82 9.83 -13.52 -2.57
N SER A 83 9.48 -14.23 -3.65
CA SER A 83 10.25 -15.37 -4.16
C SER A 83 11.59 -14.98 -4.81
N LEU A 84 11.83 -13.69 -5.07
CA LEU A 84 13.08 -13.19 -5.63
C LEU A 84 14.14 -12.91 -4.55
N LEU A 85 13.76 -12.95 -3.27
CA LEU A 85 14.68 -12.68 -2.17
C LEU A 85 15.70 -13.81 -2.04
N ASN A 86 16.98 -13.46 -2.21
CA ASN A 86 18.08 -14.39 -2.17
C ASN A 86 19.34 -13.73 -1.60
N THR A 87 19.29 -13.39 -0.32
CA THR A 87 20.39 -12.78 0.42
C THR A 87 20.90 -13.70 1.54
N LYS A 88 22.03 -13.35 2.15
CA LYS A 88 22.55 -14.00 3.36
C LYS A 88 22.04 -13.38 4.66
N ASN A 89 21.25 -12.31 4.61
CA ASN A 89 20.66 -11.70 5.80
C ASN A 89 19.70 -12.71 6.46
N GLU A 90 19.89 -12.98 7.76
CA GLU A 90 19.05 -13.94 8.49
C GLU A 90 17.57 -13.55 8.47
N GLN A 91 17.29 -12.25 8.57
CA GLN A 91 15.96 -11.67 8.60
C GLN A 91 15.53 -11.05 7.25
N GLN A 92 16.08 -11.54 6.12
CA GLN A 92 15.88 -10.92 4.80
C GLN A 92 14.43 -10.64 4.44
N PHE A 93 13.52 -11.59 4.74
CA PHE A 93 12.12 -11.43 4.42
C PHE A 93 11.47 -10.36 5.30
N GLN A 94 11.76 -10.35 6.60
CA GLN A 94 11.23 -9.36 7.53
C GLN A 94 11.71 -7.96 7.20
N HIS A 95 13.02 -7.79 6.94
CA HIS A 95 13.57 -6.48 6.60
C HIS A 95 13.04 -5.96 5.27
N TRP A 96 12.94 -6.81 4.24
CA TRP A 96 12.28 -6.47 2.99
C TRP A 96 10.80 -6.10 3.19
N MET A 97 10.08 -6.87 3.99
CA MET A 97 8.65 -6.66 4.28
C MET A 97 8.44 -5.31 4.97
N LEU A 98 9.21 -4.98 6.01
CA LEU A 98 9.10 -3.69 6.71
C LEU A 98 9.42 -2.53 5.77
N ALA A 99 10.49 -2.64 4.98
CA ALA A 99 10.84 -1.64 3.98
C ALA A 99 9.71 -1.46 2.93
N ARG A 100 9.08 -2.55 2.47
CA ARG A 100 7.95 -2.52 1.53
C ARG A 100 6.69 -1.90 2.12
N LEU A 101 6.34 -2.26 3.35
CA LEU A 101 5.20 -1.71 4.07
C LEU A 101 5.37 -0.19 4.24
N ALA A 102 6.53 0.24 4.77
CA ALA A 102 6.84 1.66 4.97
C ALA A 102 6.79 2.45 3.66
N SER A 103 7.44 1.94 2.61
CA SER A 103 7.41 2.52 1.26
C SER A 103 5.97 2.69 0.76
N ARG A 104 5.14 1.65 0.91
CA ARG A 104 3.77 1.67 0.38
C ARG A 104 2.87 2.61 1.16
N VAL A 105 3.00 2.66 2.49
CA VAL A 105 2.28 3.63 3.35
C VAL A 105 2.61 5.06 2.91
N LEU A 106 3.89 5.42 2.85
CA LEU A 106 4.31 6.77 2.44
C LEU A 106 3.79 7.12 1.04
N ARG A 107 3.99 6.23 0.07
CA ARG A 107 3.53 6.44 -1.30
C ARG A 107 2.02 6.66 -1.37
N THR A 108 1.24 5.88 -0.63
CA THR A 108 -0.20 6.06 -0.56
C THR A 108 -0.56 7.42 0.01
N LEU A 109 0.06 7.84 1.13
CA LEU A 109 -0.20 9.13 1.76
C LEU A 109 0.18 10.32 0.85
N TYR A 110 1.27 10.21 0.09
CA TYR A 110 1.63 11.20 -0.94
C TYR A 110 0.59 11.29 -2.05
N GLN A 111 0.12 10.14 -2.55
CA GLN A 111 -0.88 10.09 -3.63
C GLN A 111 -2.20 10.77 -3.26
N ILE A 112 -2.58 10.74 -1.98
CA ILE A 112 -3.78 11.41 -1.48
C ILE A 112 -3.51 12.81 -0.89
N GLY A 113 -2.26 13.28 -0.94
CA GLY A 113 -1.87 14.64 -0.55
C GLY A 113 -1.83 14.89 0.96
N LEU A 114 -1.71 13.84 1.79
CA LEU A 114 -1.67 13.97 3.25
C LEU A 114 -0.26 14.32 3.80
N LEU A 115 0.80 14.03 3.06
CA LEU A 115 2.19 14.34 3.44
C LEU A 115 2.70 15.65 2.83
N ALA A 116 1.94 16.73 3.01
CA ALA A 116 2.33 18.05 2.49
C ALA A 116 3.50 18.69 3.25
N LYS A 117 3.83 18.19 4.45
CA LYS A 117 4.97 18.62 5.26
C LYS A 117 5.72 17.37 5.75
N PRO A 118 7.06 17.38 5.74
CA PRO A 118 7.85 16.29 6.30
C PRO A 118 7.61 16.21 7.81
N THR A 119 7.26 15.03 8.30
CA THR A 119 7.15 14.74 9.73
C THR A 119 8.25 13.78 10.19
N GLN A 120 8.50 13.73 11.49
CA GLN A 120 9.52 12.85 12.05
C GLN A 120 9.14 11.39 11.80
N SER A 121 7.88 11.03 12.01
CA SER A 121 7.35 9.68 11.79
C SER A 121 7.42 9.29 10.32
N ALA A 122 7.16 10.24 9.41
CA ALA A 122 7.36 10.01 7.98
C ALA A 122 8.84 9.79 7.61
N SER A 123 9.79 10.37 8.35
CA SER A 123 11.23 10.16 8.14
C SER A 123 11.67 8.75 8.57
N VAL A 124 11.10 8.20 9.65
CA VAL A 124 11.32 6.80 10.05
C VAL A 124 10.85 5.86 8.93
N LEU A 125 9.66 6.09 8.39
CA LEU A 125 9.12 5.30 7.27
C LEU A 125 9.82 5.56 5.93
N ALA A 126 10.67 6.58 5.84
CA ALA A 126 11.52 6.83 4.67
C ALA A 126 12.93 6.22 4.84
N GLY A 127 13.30 5.80 6.06
CA GLY A 127 14.66 5.36 6.39
C GLY A 127 15.66 6.51 6.46
N GLY A 128 15.19 7.74 6.73
CA GLY A 128 15.99 8.95 6.75
C GLY A 128 15.22 10.21 6.33
N PRO A 129 15.92 11.33 6.09
CA PRO A 129 15.30 12.56 5.61
C PRO A 129 14.54 12.33 4.30
N ILE A 130 13.33 12.89 4.22
CA ILE A 130 12.52 12.86 3.01
C ILE A 130 13.14 13.81 1.98
N GLY A 131 13.56 13.26 0.84
CA GLY A 131 14.11 14.00 -0.29
C GLY A 131 13.07 14.80 -1.08
N LEU A 132 13.43 15.20 -2.31
CA LEU A 132 12.53 15.94 -3.18
C LEU A 132 11.36 15.06 -3.66
N ALA A 133 10.23 15.68 -3.99
CA ALA A 133 9.08 14.98 -4.53
C ALA A 133 9.46 14.19 -5.80
N GLY A 134 9.30 12.87 -5.74
CA GLY A 134 9.62 11.95 -6.84
C GLY A 134 10.92 11.16 -6.66
N GLU A 135 11.75 11.49 -5.67
CA GLU A 135 12.92 10.68 -5.31
C GLU A 135 12.51 9.44 -4.50
N MET A 136 13.22 8.34 -4.71
CA MET A 136 13.00 7.13 -3.92
C MET A 136 13.55 7.33 -2.51
N THR A 137 12.77 6.91 -1.51
CA THR A 137 13.23 6.89 -0.12
C THR A 137 14.33 5.85 0.08
N GLU A 138 15.07 5.92 1.19
CA GLU A 138 16.08 4.91 1.51
C GLU A 138 15.45 3.53 1.70
N LEU A 139 14.26 3.44 2.33
CA LEU A 139 13.53 2.17 2.41
C LEU A 139 13.03 1.65 1.06
N GLU A 140 12.66 2.53 0.14
CA GLU A 140 12.33 2.10 -1.23
C GLU A 140 13.55 1.50 -1.94
N LYS A 141 14.73 2.11 -1.77
CA LYS A 141 16.01 1.60 -2.29
C LYS A 141 16.37 0.26 -1.65
N VAL A 142 16.26 0.14 -0.32
CA VAL A 142 16.52 -1.13 0.40
C VAL A 142 15.63 -2.24 -0.13
N ALA A 143 14.32 -2.00 -0.21
CA ALA A 143 13.39 -3.01 -0.70
C ALA A 143 13.69 -3.41 -2.16
N GLN A 144 14.11 -2.46 -3.01
CA GLN A 144 14.54 -2.76 -4.37
C GLN A 144 15.84 -3.60 -4.40
N ARG A 145 16.83 -3.31 -3.55
CA ARG A 145 18.05 -4.12 -3.42
C ARG A 145 17.72 -5.57 -3.04
N PHE A 146 16.80 -5.76 -2.10
CA PHE A 146 16.29 -7.08 -1.74
C PHE A 146 15.61 -7.78 -2.92
N GLU A 147 14.72 -7.09 -3.66
CA GLU A 147 14.06 -7.63 -4.84
C GLU A 147 15.01 -7.95 -6.00
N ASP A 148 16.14 -7.25 -6.10
CA ASP A 148 17.17 -7.47 -7.12
C ASP A 148 18.21 -8.51 -6.69
N SER A 149 18.15 -9.02 -5.45
CA SER A 149 19.14 -9.97 -4.91
C SER A 149 19.19 -11.30 -5.67
N PHE A 150 18.12 -11.72 -6.36
CA PHE A 150 18.18 -12.88 -7.27
C PHE A 150 19.23 -12.75 -8.37
N LYS A 151 19.63 -11.52 -8.75
CA LYS A 151 20.68 -11.26 -9.75
C LYS A 151 22.07 -11.55 -9.20
N ASN A 152 22.26 -11.38 -7.89
CA ASN A 152 23.51 -11.64 -7.17
C ASN A 152 23.24 -12.42 -5.86
N PRO A 153 22.88 -13.71 -5.96
CA PRO A 153 22.49 -14.51 -4.81
C PRO A 153 23.52 -14.55 -3.68
N GLY A 154 23.03 -14.55 -2.45
CA GLY A 154 23.85 -14.79 -1.26
C GLY A 154 24.76 -13.62 -0.86
N GLN A 155 24.52 -12.41 -1.37
CA GLN A 155 25.11 -11.20 -0.83
C GLN A 155 24.43 -10.81 0.49
N ILE A 156 25.20 -10.20 1.39
CA ILE A 156 24.66 -9.51 2.56
C ILE A 156 24.33 -8.09 2.11
N LEU A 157 23.07 -7.70 2.26
CA LEU A 157 22.63 -6.35 1.97
C LEU A 157 22.70 -5.50 3.22
N ASP A 158 23.03 -4.23 3.01
CA ASP A 158 22.98 -3.22 4.06
C ASP A 158 21.54 -2.78 4.29
N ASP A 159 21.01 -3.06 5.48
CA ASP A 159 19.62 -2.85 5.87
C ASP A 159 19.50 -2.10 7.21
N TYR A 160 20.55 -1.41 7.65
CA TYR A 160 20.58 -0.68 8.93
C TYR A 160 19.49 0.38 9.10
N VAL A 161 18.99 0.93 7.99
CA VAL A 161 17.91 1.93 7.98
C VAL A 161 16.52 1.32 8.16
N VAL A 162 16.38 0.00 8.05
CA VAL A 162 15.10 -0.68 8.23
C VAL A 162 14.73 -0.62 9.71
N PRO A 163 13.59 -0.01 10.07
CA PRO A 163 13.16 0.02 11.46
C PRO A 163 12.85 -1.39 11.93
N ASP A 164 13.00 -1.64 13.23
CA ASP A 164 12.42 -2.82 13.86
C ASP A 164 10.87 -2.73 13.88
N VAL A 165 10.23 -3.80 14.34
CA VAL A 165 8.76 -3.91 14.35
C VAL A 165 8.11 -2.91 15.31
N GLU A 166 8.72 -2.62 16.46
CA GLU A 166 8.19 -1.68 17.45
C GLU A 166 8.30 -0.25 16.92
N SER A 167 9.49 0.13 16.47
CA SER A 167 9.77 1.42 15.82
C SER A 167 8.84 1.68 14.62
N PHE A 168 8.56 0.64 13.81
CA PHE A 168 7.61 0.75 12.70
C PHE A 168 6.18 1.00 13.19
N LYS A 169 5.72 0.27 14.22
CA LYS A 169 4.37 0.45 14.76
C LYS A 169 4.18 1.83 15.38
N ASP A 170 5.15 2.29 16.17
CA ASP A 170 5.13 3.60 16.81
C ASP A 170 5.11 4.70 15.73
N ALA A 171 5.95 4.59 14.70
CA ALA A 171 5.93 5.54 13.58
C ALA A 171 4.58 5.59 12.84
N ILE A 172 3.88 4.45 12.69
CA ILE A 172 2.55 4.42 12.09
C ILE A 172 1.52 5.10 13.01
N GLN A 173 1.59 4.85 14.32
CA GLN A 173 0.71 5.47 15.29
C GLN A 173 0.90 6.99 15.32
N ASP A 174 2.13 7.46 15.49
CA ASP A 174 2.47 8.87 15.53
C ASP A 174 2.02 9.57 14.23
N LEU A 175 2.20 8.92 13.09
CA LEU A 175 1.76 9.45 11.80
C LEU A 175 0.24 9.58 11.72
N CYS A 176 -0.52 8.62 12.25
CA CYS A 176 -1.97 8.72 12.33
C CYS A 176 -2.41 9.91 13.20
N GLU A 177 -1.79 10.09 14.36
CA GLU A 177 -2.07 11.21 15.28
C GLU A 177 -1.73 12.57 14.64
N GLU A 178 -0.57 12.69 14.01
CA GLU A 178 -0.15 13.88 13.25
C GLU A 178 -1.15 14.23 12.14
N LEU A 179 -1.60 13.23 11.38
CA LEU A 179 -2.55 13.43 10.29
C LEU A 179 -3.95 13.78 10.77
N GLU A 180 -4.40 13.24 11.90
CA GLU A 180 -5.68 13.61 12.51
C GLU A 180 -5.72 15.11 12.84
N HIS A 181 -4.64 15.65 13.41
CA HIS A 181 -4.51 17.09 13.65
C HIS A 181 -4.60 17.92 12.36
N VAL A 182 -4.01 17.44 11.26
CA VAL A 182 -4.04 18.12 9.95
C VAL A 182 -5.44 18.09 9.34
N LEU A 183 -6.15 16.96 9.46
CA LEU A 183 -7.47 16.73 8.88
C LEU A 183 -8.58 17.47 9.64
N ASN A 184 -8.48 17.54 10.96
CA ASN A 184 -9.44 18.22 11.83
C ASN A 184 -9.25 19.75 11.87
N HIS A 185 -8.20 20.29 11.24
CA HIS A 185 -7.99 21.74 11.21
C HIS A 185 -9.03 22.43 10.29
N PRO A 186 -9.75 23.47 10.76
CA PRO A 186 -10.88 24.08 10.06
C PRO A 186 -10.58 24.66 8.66
N ASN A 187 -9.31 24.86 8.31
CA ASN A 187 -8.87 25.38 7.01
C ASN A 187 -8.60 24.29 5.95
N ASN A 188 -8.48 23.00 6.34
CA ASN A 188 -8.13 21.90 5.42
C ASN A 188 -9.33 21.12 4.86
N ILE A 189 -10.51 21.23 5.49
CA ILE A 189 -11.76 20.56 5.08
C ILE A 189 -12.15 20.94 3.62
N ARG A 190 -11.68 22.08 3.11
CA ARG A 190 -11.94 22.53 1.72
C ARG A 190 -11.00 21.92 0.66
N LYS A 191 -9.77 21.51 0.99
CA LYS A 191 -8.78 21.03 -0.01
C LYS A 191 -8.94 19.56 -0.38
N VAL A 192 -9.27 18.69 0.57
CA VAL A 192 -9.49 17.25 0.31
C VAL A 192 -10.73 17.03 -0.58
N ARG A 193 -11.76 17.87 -0.40
CA ARG A 193 -12.99 17.83 -1.23
C ARG A 193 -12.78 18.26 -2.68
N GLN A 194 -11.83 19.16 -2.96
CA GLN A 194 -11.59 19.68 -4.31
C GLN A 194 -10.75 18.74 -5.19
N HIS A 195 -9.79 18.00 -4.62
CA HIS A 195 -8.99 17.04 -5.39
C HIS A 195 -9.78 15.83 -5.89
N GLN A 196 -10.88 15.46 -5.22
CA GLN A 196 -11.73 14.34 -5.66
C GLN A 196 -12.70 14.72 -6.80
N HIS A 197 -13.14 15.98 -6.90
CA HIS A 197 -14.01 16.43 -8.01
C HIS A 197 -13.23 16.77 -9.29
N GLY A 198 -11.93 17.06 -9.20
CA GLY A 198 -11.09 17.39 -10.36
C GLY A 198 -10.83 16.25 -11.34
N LYS A 199 -11.12 14.98 -10.96
CA LYS A 199 -10.93 13.82 -11.85
C LYS A 199 -12.15 13.46 -12.71
N ARG A 200 -13.30 14.15 -12.56
CA ARG A 200 -14.49 13.92 -13.41
C ARG A 200 -14.66 14.93 -14.54
N HIS A 201 -13.77 15.91 -14.68
CA HIS A 201 -13.90 17.00 -15.66
C HIS A 201 -12.56 17.33 -16.34
N VAL A 202 -11.87 16.34 -16.91
CA VAL A 202 -10.95 16.59 -18.03
C VAL A 202 -11.01 15.38 -18.98
N MET A 203 -11.79 15.56 -20.05
CA MET A 203 -11.96 14.78 -21.29
C MET A 203 -12.41 13.31 -21.19
#